data_AF-A0A841NZ64-F1
#
_entry.id   AF-A0A841NZ64-F1
#
_cell.length_a   1.000
_cell.length_b   1.000
_cell.length_c   1.000
_cell.angle_alpha   90.00
_cell.angle_beta   90.00
_cell.angle_gamma   90.00
#
_symmetry.space_group_name_H-M   'P 1'
#
loop_
_entity.id
_entity.type
_entity.pdbx_description
1 polymer ?
#
loop_
_entity_poly.entity_id
_entity_poly.type
_entity_poly.pdbx_seq_one_letter_code
_entity_poly.pdbx_strand_id
1 'polypeptide(L)'
;MWDFDIGRSVSIMMRTWPFIVFRMIVYFGITLAYIVATGTGASVGYGVGHISADPDGPLSFALWGGVVGFGVVSIAVYWIREYILYVVKAGHIAVMVHLIDGRDIPDGQDQIAYAKEIVTQRFAEANILFVVDQLVKGAIRAITGLLGGIAAFLPIPGLSGLVSFINTVIRLSLTYVDEIILGHNIRINSASPFETARQGVVLYAQNGKIMVKNAVWLAVIMWGVSFVIFLLMLAPAGAILFLMPGQLAGWAFVLAIVFAWAFKAAFIEPFAIACLMQVYFRTIEGQVPDPAWDARLAEASSKFGELKDKALASFGGSRWGTAGATR
;
A
#
# COMPACT_ATOMS: atom_id res chain seq x y z
N MET A 1 14.65 8.84 19.39
CA MET A 1 13.21 8.89 19.72
C MET A 1 12.44 9.29 18.44
N TRP A 2 12.57 8.49 17.37
CA TRP A 2 12.19 8.81 15.96
C TRP A 2 12.68 10.17 15.39
N ASP A 3 12.66 10.31 14.07
CA ASP A 3 13.27 11.40 13.30
C ASP A 3 12.26 12.09 12.34
N PHE A 4 10.97 11.76 12.45
CA PHE A 4 9.85 12.38 11.72
C PHE A 4 9.00 13.31 12.59
N ASP A 5 8.34 14.29 11.97
CA ASP A 5 7.39 15.19 12.65
C ASP A 5 5.95 14.67 12.49
N ILE A 6 5.33 14.33 13.62
CA ILE A 6 3.95 13.83 13.69
C ILE A 6 2.95 14.92 13.31
N GLY A 7 3.12 16.15 13.82
CA GLY A 7 2.22 17.27 13.54
C GLY A 7 2.21 17.64 12.06
N ARG A 8 3.40 17.61 11.44
CA ARG A 8 3.55 17.76 9.99
C ARG A 8 2.83 16.66 9.23
N SER A 9 3.01 15.39 9.61
CA SER A 9 2.31 14.27 8.96
C SER A 9 0.79 14.36 9.12
N VAL A 10 0.29 14.75 10.30
CA VAL A 10 -1.14 14.98 10.53
C VAL A 10 -1.66 16.13 9.65
N SER A 11 -0.91 17.23 9.57
CA SER A 11 -1.24 18.36 8.69
C SER A 11 -1.31 17.94 7.22
N ILE A 12 -0.37 17.12 6.75
CA ILE A 12 -0.41 16.55 5.39
C ILE A 12 -1.70 15.74 5.20
N MET A 13 -2.07 14.86 6.14
CA MET A 13 -3.31 14.08 6.06
C MET A 13 -4.56 14.97 6.01
N MET A 14 -4.59 16.05 6.79
CA MET A 14 -5.69 17.01 6.77
C MET A 14 -5.77 17.76 5.44
N ARG A 15 -4.64 18.16 4.86
CA ARG A 15 -4.58 18.83 3.56
C ARG A 15 -4.92 17.90 2.40
N THR A 16 -4.74 16.59 2.55
CA THR A 16 -5.07 15.56 1.56
C THR A 16 -6.34 14.77 1.89
N TRP A 17 -7.24 15.33 2.71
CA TRP A 17 -8.52 14.70 3.07
C TRP A 17 -9.35 14.20 1.86
N PRO A 18 -9.33 14.81 0.65
CA PRO A 18 -10.06 14.28 -0.50
C PRO A 18 -9.59 12.87 -0.89
N PHE A 19 -8.29 12.59 -0.77
CA PHE A 19 -7.76 11.24 -1.00
C PHE A 19 -8.17 10.25 0.09
N ILE A 20 -8.26 10.71 1.35
CA ILE A 20 -8.72 9.86 2.46
C ILE A 20 -10.18 9.47 2.24
N VAL A 21 -11.04 10.44 1.89
CA VAL A 21 -12.45 10.18 1.54
C VAL A 21 -12.57 9.29 0.31
N PHE A 22 -11.80 9.55 -0.74
CA PHE A 22 -11.83 8.73 -1.94
C PHE A 22 -11.43 7.28 -1.65
N ARG A 23 -10.39 7.05 -0.83
CA ARG A 23 -10.01 5.71 -0.36
C ARG A 23 -11.13 5.04 0.44
N MET A 24 -11.77 5.77 1.36
CA MET A 24 -12.92 5.26 2.09
C MET A 24 -14.05 4.83 1.14
N ILE A 25 -14.41 5.67 0.17
CA ILE A 25 -15.43 5.34 -0.84
C ILE A 25 -15.07 4.07 -1.60
N VAL A 26 -13.81 3.92 -2.03
CA VAL A 26 -13.37 2.70 -2.73
C VAL A 26 -13.47 1.46 -1.83
N TYR A 27 -12.99 1.54 -0.58
CA TYR A 27 -13.06 0.40 0.33
C TYR A 27 -14.50 0.02 0.70
N PHE A 28 -15.34 1.00 1.04
CA PHE A 28 -16.75 0.76 1.32
C PHE A 28 -17.53 0.32 0.08
N GLY A 29 -17.20 0.85 -1.10
CA GLY A 29 -17.80 0.43 -2.36
C GLY A 29 -17.51 -1.03 -2.69
N ILE A 30 -16.27 -1.49 -2.46
CA ILE A 30 -15.92 -2.91 -2.57
C ILE A 30 -16.72 -3.75 -1.58
N THR A 31 -16.78 -3.35 -0.31
CA THR A 31 -17.59 -4.06 0.70
C THR A 31 -19.06 -4.14 0.30
N LEU A 32 -19.64 -3.03 -0.15
CA LEU A 32 -21.04 -2.97 -0.57
C LEU A 32 -21.29 -3.88 -1.78
N ALA A 33 -20.38 -3.90 -2.76
CA ALA A 33 -20.46 -4.81 -3.88
C ALA A 33 -20.47 -6.28 -3.43
N TYR A 34 -19.64 -6.65 -2.45
CA TYR A 34 -19.66 -7.98 -1.85
C TYR A 34 -20.99 -8.33 -1.20
N ILE A 35 -21.54 -7.41 -0.39
CA ILE A 35 -22.83 -7.60 0.29
C ILE A 35 -23.95 -7.78 -0.75
N VAL A 36 -24.03 -6.89 -1.74
CA VAL A 36 -25.08 -6.92 -2.77
C VAL A 36 -24.96 -8.17 -3.63
N ALA A 37 -23.77 -8.53 -4.10
CA ALA A 37 -23.58 -9.69 -4.97
C ALA A 37 -23.89 -11.01 -4.24
N THR A 38 -23.40 -11.16 -2.99
CA THR A 38 -23.67 -12.34 -2.17
C THR A 38 -25.16 -12.42 -1.82
N GLY A 39 -25.78 -11.31 -1.41
CA GLY A 39 -27.21 -11.25 -1.08
C GLY A 39 -28.09 -11.56 -2.30
N THR A 40 -27.82 -10.93 -3.44
CA THR A 40 -28.55 -11.17 -4.70
C THR A 40 -28.38 -12.61 -5.17
N GLY A 41 -27.16 -13.14 -5.14
CA GLY A 41 -26.87 -14.52 -5.48
C GLY A 41 -27.67 -15.49 -4.59
N ALA A 42 -27.70 -15.23 -3.28
CA ALA A 42 -28.47 -16.04 -2.35
C ALA A 42 -29.98 -15.94 -2.58
N SER A 43 -30.51 -14.74 -2.88
CA SER A 43 -31.93 -14.56 -3.20
C SER A 43 -32.34 -15.28 -4.48
N VAL A 44 -31.52 -15.20 -5.54
CA VAL A 44 -31.76 -15.94 -6.78
C VAL A 44 -31.69 -17.45 -6.54
N GLY A 45 -30.68 -17.91 -5.81
CA GLY A 45 -30.54 -19.31 -5.42
C GLY A 45 -31.75 -19.83 -4.64
N TYR A 46 -32.22 -19.05 -3.66
CA TYR A 46 -33.44 -19.38 -2.90
C TYR A 46 -34.66 -19.55 -3.81
N GLY A 47 -34.86 -18.63 -4.76
CA GLY A 47 -35.93 -18.71 -5.75
C GLY A 47 -35.84 -19.96 -6.62
N VAL A 48 -34.64 -20.28 -7.13
CA VAL A 48 -34.39 -21.48 -7.95
C VAL A 48 -34.58 -22.77 -7.16
N GLY A 49 -34.20 -22.80 -5.89
CA GLY A 49 -34.33 -24.00 -5.04
C GLY A 49 -35.76 -24.48 -4.83
N HIS A 50 -36.77 -23.62 -5.05
CA HIS A 50 -38.20 -24.03 -5.03
C HIS A 50 -38.60 -24.94 -6.20
N ILE A 51 -37.76 -25.05 -7.23
CA ILE A 51 -37.95 -25.98 -8.34
C ILE A 51 -37.53 -27.40 -7.93
N SER A 52 -36.66 -27.54 -6.93
CA SER A 52 -36.20 -28.84 -6.48
C SER A 52 -37.26 -29.57 -5.66
N ALA A 53 -37.26 -30.91 -5.73
CA ALA A 53 -38.15 -31.76 -4.93
C ALA A 53 -37.66 -31.95 -3.49
N ASP A 54 -36.48 -31.43 -3.15
CA ASP A 54 -35.88 -31.51 -1.82
C ASP A 54 -36.48 -30.39 -0.93
N PRO A 55 -37.05 -30.71 0.24
CA PRO A 55 -37.53 -29.72 1.20
C PRO A 55 -36.46 -28.69 1.62
N ASP A 56 -35.18 -29.08 1.65
CA ASP A 56 -34.06 -28.20 1.99
C ASP A 56 -33.49 -27.46 0.76
N GLY A 57 -34.06 -27.71 -0.41
CA GLY A 57 -33.69 -27.13 -1.70
C GLY A 57 -33.54 -25.61 -1.69
N PRO A 58 -34.56 -24.83 -1.28
CA PRO A 58 -34.45 -23.38 -1.22
C PRO A 58 -33.27 -22.89 -0.39
N LEU A 59 -33.01 -23.50 0.78
CA LEU A 59 -31.91 -23.09 1.66
C LEU A 59 -30.54 -23.48 1.08
N SER A 60 -30.42 -24.69 0.55
CA SER A 60 -29.19 -25.20 -0.05
C SER A 60 -28.80 -24.40 -1.30
N PHE A 61 -29.75 -24.13 -2.19
CA PHE A 61 -29.51 -23.32 -3.37
C PHE A 61 -29.28 -21.85 -3.03
N ALA A 62 -29.86 -21.30 -1.96
CA ALA A 62 -29.53 -19.96 -1.48
C ALA A 62 -28.06 -19.86 -1.03
N LEU A 63 -27.55 -20.87 -0.32
CA LEU A 63 -26.16 -20.90 0.10
C LEU A 63 -25.22 -20.93 -1.12
N TRP A 64 -25.46 -21.81 -2.08
CA TRP A 64 -24.65 -21.91 -3.29
C TRP A 64 -24.79 -20.67 -4.19
N GLY A 65 -25.98 -20.11 -4.30
CA GLY A 65 -26.21 -18.84 -4.99
C GLY A 65 -25.40 -17.71 -4.37
N GLY A 66 -25.35 -17.64 -3.03
CA GLY A 66 -24.50 -16.70 -2.31
C GLY A 66 -23.00 -16.90 -2.59
N VAL A 67 -22.53 -18.15 -2.56
CA VAL A 67 -21.12 -18.50 -2.90
C VAL A 67 -20.78 -18.09 -4.32
N VAL A 68 -21.67 -18.34 -5.30
CA VAL A 68 -21.48 -17.92 -6.69
C VAL A 68 -21.45 -16.39 -6.80
N GLY A 69 -22.38 -15.70 -6.14
CA GLY A 69 -22.40 -14.23 -6.08
C GLY A 69 -21.09 -13.66 -5.53
N PHE A 70 -20.59 -14.23 -4.42
CA PHE A 70 -19.30 -13.90 -3.83
C PHE A 70 -18.12 -14.18 -4.79
N GLY A 71 -18.16 -15.32 -5.50
CA GLY A 71 -17.12 -15.70 -6.47
C GLY A 71 -17.04 -14.73 -7.65
N VAL A 72 -18.19 -14.38 -8.23
CA VAL A 72 -18.29 -13.45 -9.37
C VAL A 72 -17.74 -12.07 -8.99
N VAL A 73 -18.19 -11.51 -7.86
CA VAL A 73 -17.70 -10.20 -7.41
C VAL A 73 -16.23 -10.27 -7.02
N SER A 74 -15.74 -11.39 -6.48
CA SER A 74 -14.31 -11.57 -6.19
C SER A 74 -13.44 -11.53 -7.44
N ILE A 75 -13.90 -12.16 -8.53
CA ILE A 75 -13.22 -12.06 -9.82
C ILE A 75 -13.23 -10.61 -10.30
N ALA A 76 -14.39 -9.95 -10.35
CA ALA A 76 -14.46 -8.55 -10.80
C ALA A 76 -13.57 -7.60 -9.97
N VAL A 77 -13.64 -7.72 -8.64
CA VAL A 77 -12.84 -6.94 -7.70
C VAL A 77 -11.36 -7.26 -7.86
N TYR A 78 -10.96 -8.52 -8.04
CA TYR A 78 -9.55 -8.89 -8.24
C TYR A 78 -8.92 -8.12 -9.40
N TRP A 79 -9.63 -8.01 -10.53
CA TRP A 79 -9.14 -7.31 -11.73
C TRP A 79 -9.09 -5.79 -11.55
N ILE A 80 -10.10 -5.21 -10.89
CA ILE A 80 -10.23 -3.76 -10.74
C ILE A 80 -9.35 -3.23 -9.59
N ARG A 81 -9.21 -4.00 -8.51
CA ARG A 81 -8.59 -3.61 -7.26
C ARG A 81 -7.15 -3.17 -7.46
N GLU A 82 -6.36 -3.94 -8.19
CA GLU A 82 -4.94 -3.67 -8.34
C GLU A 82 -4.71 -2.33 -9.05
N TYR A 83 -5.44 -2.08 -10.15
CA TYR A 83 -5.33 -0.82 -10.88
C TYR A 83 -5.86 0.39 -10.07
N ILE A 84 -7.09 0.31 -9.55
CA ILE A 84 -7.70 1.46 -8.85
C ILE A 84 -6.93 1.80 -7.58
N LEU A 85 -6.68 0.82 -6.70
CA LEU A 85 -5.99 1.09 -5.44
C LEU A 85 -4.59 1.64 -5.68
N TYR A 86 -3.94 1.19 -6.74
CA TYR A 86 -2.61 1.65 -7.09
C TYR A 86 -2.62 3.09 -7.61
N VAL A 87 -3.51 3.44 -8.54
CA VAL A 87 -3.63 4.82 -9.05
C VAL A 87 -3.98 5.79 -7.92
N VAL A 88 -4.93 5.43 -7.05
CA VAL A 88 -5.29 6.24 -5.86
C VAL A 88 -4.08 6.40 -4.94
N LYS A 89 -3.33 5.32 -4.72
CA LYS A 89 -2.14 5.32 -3.86
C LYS A 89 -1.04 6.22 -4.42
N ALA A 90 -0.66 6.02 -5.67
CA ALA A 90 0.36 6.80 -6.35
C ALA A 90 -0.01 8.29 -6.45
N GLY A 91 -1.27 8.59 -6.77
CA GLY A 91 -1.76 9.97 -6.79
C GLY A 91 -1.66 10.65 -5.42
N HIS A 92 -2.06 9.95 -4.35
CA HIS A 92 -1.92 10.49 -3.00
C HIS A 92 -0.44 10.71 -2.64
N ILE A 93 0.46 9.78 -3.00
CA ILE A 93 1.91 9.93 -2.78
C ILE A 93 2.44 11.17 -3.50
N ALA A 94 2.04 11.39 -4.76
CA ALA A 94 2.46 12.57 -5.53
C ALA A 94 2.14 13.88 -4.81
N VAL A 95 0.92 13.99 -4.27
CA VAL A 95 0.46 15.17 -3.53
C VAL A 95 1.16 15.28 -2.17
N MET A 96 1.33 14.17 -1.45
CA MET A 96 2.07 14.15 -0.18
C MET A 96 3.52 14.62 -0.36
N VAL A 97 4.19 14.23 -1.45
CA VAL A 97 5.56 14.66 -1.75
C VAL A 97 5.64 16.18 -1.89
N HIS A 98 4.73 16.81 -2.63
CA HIS A 98 4.70 18.27 -2.76
C HIS A 98 4.50 18.96 -1.41
N LEU A 99 3.60 18.46 -0.56
CA LEU A 99 3.41 18.99 0.79
C LEU A 99 4.62 18.78 1.72
N ILE A 100 5.35 17.65 1.58
CA ILE A 100 6.60 17.39 2.30
C ILE A 100 7.73 18.33 1.84
N ASP A 101 7.71 18.79 0.60
CA ASP A 101 8.64 19.83 0.12
C ASP A 101 8.13 21.25 0.40
N GLY A 102 7.01 21.41 1.10
CA GLY A 102 6.43 22.71 1.44
C GLY A 102 5.81 23.44 0.26
N ARG A 103 5.55 22.74 -0.85
CA ARG A 103 4.84 23.28 -2.00
C ARG A 103 3.34 23.25 -1.76
N ASP A 104 2.65 24.20 -2.36
CA ASP A 104 1.20 24.20 -2.37
C ASP A 104 0.65 23.22 -3.40
N ILE A 105 -0.57 22.78 -3.12
CA ILE A 105 -1.37 21.88 -3.93
C ILE A 105 -2.76 22.53 -4.10
N PRO A 106 -3.50 22.24 -5.16
CA PRO A 106 -4.90 22.65 -5.26
C PRO A 106 -5.71 22.19 -4.05
N ASP A 107 -6.73 22.94 -3.66
CA ASP A 107 -7.65 22.53 -2.59
C ASP A 107 -8.79 21.66 -3.12
N GLY A 108 -9.38 20.85 -2.25
CA GLY A 108 -10.61 20.10 -2.57
C GLY A 108 -10.41 19.01 -3.64
N GLN A 109 -11.44 18.77 -4.46
CA GLN A 109 -11.48 17.64 -5.38
C GLN A 109 -10.46 17.75 -6.53
N ASP A 110 -10.02 18.96 -6.85
CA ASP A 110 -9.02 19.22 -7.91
C ASP A 110 -7.66 18.57 -7.60
N GLN A 111 -7.40 18.20 -6.34
CA GLN A 111 -6.24 17.41 -5.94
C GLN A 111 -6.12 16.08 -6.69
N ILE A 112 -7.24 15.43 -7.00
CA ILE A 112 -7.23 14.13 -7.69
C ILE A 112 -6.80 14.30 -9.15
N ALA A 113 -7.31 15.35 -9.83
CA ALA A 113 -6.94 15.68 -11.19
C ALA A 113 -5.47 16.11 -11.27
N TYR A 114 -5.03 16.96 -10.35
CA TYR A 114 -3.64 17.39 -10.22
C TYR A 114 -2.68 16.21 -9.98
N ALA A 115 -3.05 15.28 -9.10
CA ALA A 115 -2.26 14.09 -8.85
C ALA A 115 -2.16 13.18 -10.09
N LYS A 116 -3.26 13.03 -10.83
CA LYS A 116 -3.27 12.30 -12.09
C LYS A 116 -2.32 12.95 -13.10
N GLU A 117 -2.32 14.27 -13.21
CA GLU A 117 -1.39 15.00 -14.06
C GLU A 117 0.07 14.72 -13.68
N ILE A 118 0.43 14.82 -12.39
CA ILE A 118 1.79 14.51 -11.92
C ILE A 118 2.17 13.08 -12.30
N VAL A 119 1.33 12.11 -12.00
CA VAL A 119 1.62 10.70 -12.28
C VAL A 119 1.79 10.44 -13.78
N THR A 120 0.88 10.97 -14.62
CA THR A 120 0.95 10.81 -16.07
C THR A 120 2.17 11.49 -16.67
N GLN A 121 2.53 12.69 -16.20
CA GLN A 121 3.73 13.40 -16.68
C GLN A 121 5.03 12.65 -16.37
N ARG A 122 5.11 11.95 -15.23
CA ARG A 122 6.35 11.30 -14.79
C ARG A 122 6.55 9.90 -15.35
N PHE A 123 5.46 9.14 -15.45
CA PHE A 123 5.55 7.74 -15.84
C PHE A 123 5.07 7.49 -17.27
N ALA A 124 4.58 8.52 -17.98
CA ALA A 124 3.98 8.50 -19.32
C ALA A 124 2.72 7.61 -19.41
N GLU A 125 2.86 6.34 -19.04
CA GLU A 125 1.80 5.35 -18.91
C GLU A 125 1.73 4.82 -17.47
N ALA A 126 0.51 4.53 -17.01
CA ALA A 126 0.30 3.85 -15.72
C ALA A 126 1.03 2.50 -15.63
N ASN A 127 1.32 1.87 -16.78
CA ASN A 127 2.04 0.61 -16.88
C ASN A 127 3.48 0.70 -16.38
N ILE A 128 4.22 1.77 -16.72
CA ILE A 128 5.62 1.93 -16.30
C ILE A 128 5.70 2.07 -14.79
N LEU A 129 4.85 2.92 -14.24
CA LEU A 129 4.73 3.15 -12.81
C LEU A 129 4.48 1.82 -12.07
N PHE A 130 3.49 1.05 -12.53
CA PHE A 130 3.16 -0.26 -11.95
C PHE A 130 4.32 -1.25 -12.03
N VAL A 131 5.03 -1.31 -13.16
CA VAL A 131 6.20 -2.19 -13.30
C VAL A 131 7.30 -1.79 -12.31
N VAL A 132 7.64 -0.50 -12.20
CA VAL A 132 8.64 -0.01 -11.24
C VAL A 132 8.29 -0.44 -9.82
N ASP A 133 7.03 -0.25 -9.42
CA ASP A 133 6.54 -0.61 -8.09
C ASP A 133 6.64 -2.10 -7.79
N GLN A 134 6.23 -2.97 -8.72
CA GLN A 134 6.33 -4.42 -8.56
C GLN A 134 7.79 -4.89 -8.46
N LEU A 135 8.69 -4.29 -9.24
CA LEU A 135 10.13 -4.59 -9.16
C LEU A 135 10.71 -4.14 -7.82
N VAL A 136 10.36 -2.94 -7.36
CA VAL A 136 10.80 -2.41 -6.06
C VAL A 136 10.28 -3.30 -4.92
N LYS A 137 8.99 -3.67 -4.92
CA LYS A 137 8.43 -4.63 -3.95
C LYS A 137 9.18 -5.95 -3.93
N GLY A 138 9.53 -6.47 -5.11
CA GLY A 138 10.34 -7.68 -5.25
C GLY A 138 11.76 -7.52 -4.68
N ALA A 139 12.41 -6.39 -4.94
CA ALA A 139 13.73 -6.07 -4.41
C ALA A 139 13.72 -5.94 -2.88
N ILE A 140 12.72 -5.26 -2.32
CA ILE A 140 12.55 -5.04 -0.88
C ILE A 140 12.43 -6.37 -0.11
N ARG A 141 11.77 -7.39 -0.68
CA ARG A 141 11.68 -8.72 -0.03
C ARG A 141 13.05 -9.33 0.25
N ALA A 142 14.03 -9.13 -0.64
CA ALA A 142 15.39 -9.61 -0.46
C ALA A 142 16.13 -8.89 0.67
N ILE A 143 15.82 -7.60 0.93
CA ILE A 143 16.41 -6.84 2.05
C ILE A 143 16.13 -7.53 3.38
N THR A 144 14.94 -8.11 3.56
CA THR A 144 14.59 -8.86 4.78
C THR A 144 15.54 -10.04 4.99
N GLY A 145 15.85 -10.79 3.93
CA GLY A 145 16.77 -11.94 3.98
C GLY A 145 18.22 -11.52 4.24
N LEU A 146 18.68 -10.45 3.59
CA LEU A 146 20.03 -9.92 3.77
C LEU A 146 20.28 -9.38 5.18
N LEU A 147 19.29 -8.69 5.77
CA LEU A 147 19.38 -8.16 7.13
C LEU A 147 19.10 -9.24 8.19
N GLY A 148 18.21 -10.19 7.90
CA GLY A 148 17.83 -11.28 8.80
C GLY A 148 18.83 -12.44 8.86
N GLY A 149 19.66 -12.62 7.82
CA GLY A 149 20.66 -13.69 7.75
C GLY A 149 21.72 -13.66 8.85
N ILE A 150 21.94 -12.50 9.48
CA ILE A 150 22.86 -12.36 10.62
C ILE A 150 22.34 -13.13 11.86
N ALA A 151 21.02 -13.31 11.98
CA ALA A 151 20.42 -14.03 13.10
C ALA A 151 20.44 -15.56 12.97
N ALA A 152 20.63 -16.09 11.76
CA ALA A 152 20.63 -17.54 11.50
C ALA A 152 21.96 -18.23 11.83
N PHE A 153 23.07 -17.47 11.95
CA PHE A 153 24.40 -18.02 12.24
C PHE A 153 24.67 -18.27 13.72
N LEU A 154 23.74 -17.92 14.62
CA LEU A 154 23.83 -18.22 16.05
C LEU A 154 22.59 -19.02 16.47
N PRO A 155 22.56 -20.36 16.27
CA PRO A 155 21.54 -21.22 16.84
C PRO A 155 21.76 -21.30 18.36
N ILE A 156 21.39 -20.24 19.07
CA ILE A 156 21.40 -20.16 20.52
C ILE A 156 20.00 -20.61 20.98
N PRO A 157 19.89 -21.77 21.65
CA PRO A 157 18.64 -22.21 22.26
C PRO A 157 18.09 -21.10 23.18
N GLY A 158 16.82 -20.73 23.03
CA GLY A 158 16.16 -19.68 23.82
C GLY A 158 16.07 -18.29 23.17
N LEU A 159 16.69 -18.05 22.01
CA LEU A 159 16.60 -16.76 21.30
C LEU A 159 15.60 -16.72 20.13
N SER A 160 14.86 -17.80 19.87
CA SER A 160 13.90 -17.87 18.75
C SER A 160 12.84 -16.76 18.79
N GLY A 161 12.37 -16.38 19.98
CA GLY A 161 11.44 -15.26 20.17
C GLY A 161 12.05 -13.90 19.81
N LEU A 162 13.32 -13.66 20.18
CA LEU A 162 14.03 -12.44 19.84
C LEU A 162 14.25 -12.32 18.33
N VAL A 163 14.65 -13.43 17.67
CA VAL A 163 14.83 -13.48 16.21
C VAL A 163 13.51 -13.22 15.48
N SER A 164 12.40 -13.82 15.93
CA SER A 164 11.06 -13.58 15.39
C SER A 164 10.63 -12.12 15.54
N PHE A 165 10.90 -11.51 16.70
CA PHE A 165 10.64 -10.10 16.94
C PHE A 165 11.45 -9.21 16.00
N ILE A 166 12.76 -9.46 15.85
CA ILE A 166 13.62 -8.71 14.92
C ILE A 166 13.12 -8.84 13.47
N ASN A 167 12.77 -10.04 13.03
CA ASN A 167 12.22 -10.26 11.69
C ASN A 167 10.89 -9.53 11.47
N THR A 168 10.05 -9.46 12.50
CA THR A 168 8.80 -8.69 12.48
C THR A 168 9.09 -7.20 12.34
N VAL A 169 10.03 -6.68 13.14
CA VAL A 169 10.48 -5.29 13.08
C VAL A 169 11.04 -4.92 11.70
N ILE A 170 11.89 -5.76 11.13
CA ILE A 170 12.44 -5.54 9.78
C ILE A 170 11.29 -5.52 8.76
N ARG A 171 10.38 -6.49 8.79
CA ARG A 171 9.22 -6.54 7.89
C ARG A 171 8.34 -5.29 7.99
N LEU A 172 8.08 -4.83 9.22
CA LEU A 172 7.33 -3.60 9.46
C LEU A 172 8.04 -2.38 8.83
N SER A 173 9.36 -2.31 8.93
CA SER A 173 10.13 -1.24 8.28
C SER A 173 10.03 -1.26 6.75
N LEU A 174 9.88 -2.45 6.18
CA LEU A 174 9.85 -2.63 4.74
C LEU A 174 8.45 -2.47 4.12
N THR A 175 7.42 -2.29 4.95
CA THR A 175 6.01 -2.30 4.52
C THR A 175 5.64 -1.17 3.56
N TYR A 176 6.30 -0.02 3.68
CA TYR A 176 5.96 1.19 2.91
C TYR A 176 7.10 1.68 2.00
N VAL A 177 8.10 0.83 1.77
CA VAL A 177 9.35 1.26 1.11
C VAL A 177 9.10 1.52 -0.36
N ASP A 178 8.29 0.71 -1.03
CA ASP A 178 7.88 0.95 -2.41
C ASP A 178 7.21 2.31 -2.58
N GLU A 179 6.31 2.71 -1.68
CA GLU A 179 5.70 4.05 -1.72
C GLU A 179 6.71 5.17 -1.48
N ILE A 180 7.69 4.96 -0.60
CA ILE A 180 8.76 5.92 -0.34
C ILE A 180 9.67 6.07 -1.57
N ILE A 181 10.04 4.96 -2.22
CA ILE A 181 10.87 4.98 -3.45
C ILE A 181 10.10 5.64 -4.60
N LEU A 182 8.80 5.34 -4.72
CA LEU A 182 7.92 6.04 -5.65
C LEU A 182 7.89 7.54 -5.36
N GLY A 183 7.69 7.92 -4.10
CA GLY A 183 7.72 9.32 -3.67
C GLY A 183 9.04 10.00 -4.00
N HIS A 184 10.17 9.32 -3.83
CA HIS A 184 11.49 9.84 -4.21
C HIS A 184 11.59 10.10 -5.72
N ASN A 185 11.11 9.16 -6.53
CA ASN A 185 11.06 9.28 -7.99
C ASN A 185 10.32 10.54 -8.44
N ILE A 186 9.16 10.79 -7.81
CA ILE A 186 8.32 11.96 -8.05
C ILE A 186 9.03 13.23 -7.55
N ARG A 187 9.59 13.20 -6.34
CA ARG A 187 10.25 14.33 -5.68
C ARG A 187 11.37 14.94 -6.53
N ILE A 188 12.23 14.09 -7.07
CA ILE A 188 13.39 14.55 -7.86
C ILE A 188 13.05 14.78 -9.33
N ASN A 189 11.78 14.59 -9.72
CA ASN A 189 11.35 14.68 -11.12
C ASN A 189 12.22 13.81 -12.05
N SER A 190 12.33 12.51 -11.73
CA SER A 190 13.22 11.63 -12.47
C SER A 190 12.77 11.40 -13.91
N ALA A 191 13.68 11.57 -14.86
CA ALA A 191 13.50 11.16 -16.26
C ALA A 191 13.84 9.69 -16.51
N SER A 192 14.42 8.98 -15.53
CA SER A 192 14.74 7.56 -15.61
C SER A 192 14.19 6.82 -14.39
N PRO A 193 12.88 6.47 -14.40
CA PRO A 193 12.21 5.97 -13.22
C PRO A 193 12.82 4.67 -12.68
N PHE A 194 13.25 3.76 -13.57
CA PHE A 194 13.89 2.51 -13.18
C PHE A 194 15.24 2.74 -12.48
N GLU A 195 16.07 3.64 -13.00
CA GLU A 195 17.37 3.94 -12.40
C GLU A 195 17.22 4.63 -11.04
N THR A 196 16.34 5.63 -10.95
CA THR A 196 16.08 6.30 -9.67
C THR A 196 15.48 5.34 -8.65
N ALA A 197 14.60 4.43 -9.06
CA ALA A 197 14.06 3.42 -8.15
C ALA A 197 15.15 2.46 -7.68
N ARG A 198 16.04 2.03 -8.58
CA ARG A 198 17.19 1.17 -8.26
C ARG A 198 18.10 1.82 -7.21
N GLN A 199 18.51 3.06 -7.47
CA GLN A 199 19.32 3.85 -6.55
C GLN A 199 18.59 4.07 -5.22
N GLY A 200 17.29 4.37 -5.27
CA GLY A 200 16.46 4.56 -4.08
C GLY A 200 16.44 3.32 -3.17
N VAL A 201 16.29 2.12 -3.75
CA VAL A 201 16.34 0.87 -3.00
C VAL A 201 17.72 0.66 -2.35
N VAL A 202 18.82 0.97 -3.05
CA VAL A 202 20.18 0.90 -2.49
C VAL A 202 20.34 1.89 -1.33
N LEU A 203 19.92 3.15 -1.53
CA LEU A 203 19.95 4.19 -0.50
C LEU A 203 19.11 3.81 0.73
N TYR A 204 18.01 3.09 0.53
CA TYR A 204 17.22 2.56 1.64
C TYR A 204 17.98 1.47 2.39
N ALA A 205 18.53 0.49 1.67
CA ALA A 205 19.25 -0.65 2.26
C ALA A 205 20.49 -0.18 3.05
N GLN A 206 21.28 0.73 2.49
CA GLN A 206 22.48 1.26 3.16
C GLN A 206 22.14 2.06 4.43
N ASN A 207 20.96 2.68 4.48
CA ASN A 207 20.46 3.40 5.67
C ASN A 207 19.51 2.55 6.54
N GLY A 208 19.53 1.22 6.39
CA GLY A 208 18.55 0.32 7.01
C GLY A 208 18.40 0.49 8.53
N LYS A 209 19.49 0.79 9.26
CA LYS A 209 19.43 1.02 10.72
C LYS A 209 18.55 2.22 11.09
N ILE A 210 18.68 3.33 10.36
CA ILE A 210 17.89 4.55 10.59
C ILE A 210 16.42 4.26 10.25
N MET A 211 16.18 3.59 9.12
CA MET A 211 14.82 3.27 8.68
C MET A 211 14.11 2.30 9.62
N VAL A 212 14.78 1.23 10.06
CA VAL A 212 14.24 0.27 11.03
C VAL A 212 13.92 0.93 12.36
N LYS A 213 14.84 1.74 12.91
CA LYS A 213 14.60 2.50 14.15
C LYS A 213 13.31 3.33 14.07
N ASN A 214 13.13 4.06 12.98
CA ASN A 214 11.96 4.92 12.79
C ASN A 214 10.67 4.12 12.59
N ALA A 215 10.73 3.03 11.82
CA ALA A 215 9.59 2.16 11.60
C ALA A 215 9.11 1.46 12.88
N VAL A 216 10.00 1.10 13.81
CA VAL A 216 9.61 0.54 15.11
C VAL A 216 8.77 1.53 15.90
N TRP A 217 9.25 2.77 16.03
CA TRP A 217 8.52 3.82 16.75
C TRP A 217 7.18 4.13 16.07
N LEU A 218 7.19 4.20 14.73
CA LEU A 218 5.97 4.40 13.97
C LEU A 218 4.98 3.25 14.17
N ALA A 219 5.44 1.99 14.23
CA ALA A 219 4.59 0.84 14.50
C ALA A 219 3.92 0.92 15.88
N VAL A 220 4.65 1.33 16.91
CA VAL A 220 4.09 1.55 18.26
C VAL A 220 3.03 2.65 18.24
N ILE A 221 3.32 3.78 17.59
CA ILE A 221 2.35 4.88 17.43
C ILE A 221 1.10 4.40 16.68
N MET A 222 1.27 3.71 15.55
CA MET A 222 0.18 3.17 14.76
C MET A 222 -0.68 2.17 15.53
N TRP A 223 -0.07 1.37 16.41
CA TRP A 223 -0.80 0.44 17.27
C TRP A 223 -1.68 1.19 18.27
N GLY A 224 -1.12 2.21 18.94
CA GLY A 224 -1.89 3.09 19.82
C GLY A 224 -3.04 3.81 19.11
N VAL A 225 -2.78 4.38 17.94
CA VAL A 225 -3.80 5.04 17.11
C VAL A 225 -4.88 4.04 16.65
N SER A 226 -4.49 2.84 16.22
CA SER A 226 -5.43 1.77 15.85
C SER A 226 -6.32 1.36 17.02
N PHE A 227 -5.76 1.28 18.23
CA PHE A 227 -6.51 0.98 19.44
C PHE A 227 -7.53 2.08 19.78
N VAL A 228 -7.13 3.36 19.69
CA VAL A 228 -8.06 4.48 19.87
C VAL A 228 -9.18 4.46 18.83
N ILE A 229 -8.86 4.26 17.56
CA ILE A 229 -9.86 4.14 16.48
C ILE A 229 -10.81 2.99 16.76
N PHE A 230 -10.29 1.83 17.17
CA PHE A 230 -11.12 0.68 17.53
C PHE A 230 -12.12 1.03 18.63
N LEU A 231 -11.68 1.67 19.72
CA LEU A 231 -12.56 2.13 20.79
C LEU A 231 -13.63 3.12 20.29
N LEU A 232 -13.23 4.08 19.45
CA LEU A 232 -14.17 5.04 18.86
C LEU A 232 -15.22 4.35 17.97
N MET A 233 -14.84 3.28 17.26
CA MET A 233 -15.73 2.51 16.40
C MET A 233 -16.69 1.57 17.18
N LEU A 234 -16.45 1.31 18.47
CA LEU A 234 -17.39 0.56 19.31
C LEU A 234 -18.72 1.32 19.47
N ALA A 235 -18.70 2.65 19.51
CA ALA A 235 -19.90 3.47 19.65
C ALA A 235 -20.89 3.33 18.46
N PRO A 236 -20.50 3.58 17.19
CA PRO A 236 -21.40 3.38 16.06
C PRO A 236 -21.81 1.91 15.89
N ALA A 237 -20.92 0.96 16.17
CA ALA A 237 -21.27 -0.46 16.18
C ALA A 237 -22.35 -0.79 17.23
N GLY A 238 -22.19 -0.26 18.44
CA GLY A 238 -23.15 -0.39 19.54
C GLY A 238 -24.48 0.29 19.24
N ALA A 239 -24.47 1.45 18.56
CA ALA A 239 -25.69 2.12 18.13
C ALA A 239 -26.47 1.28 17.11
N ILE A 240 -25.79 0.67 16.12
CA ILE A 240 -26.44 -0.24 15.15
C ILE A 240 -27.05 -1.44 15.86
N LEU A 241 -26.32 -2.05 16.80
CA LEU A 241 -26.82 -3.16 17.63
C LEU A 241 -28.08 -2.80 18.41
N PHE A 242 -28.11 -1.60 19.00
CA PHE A 242 -29.27 -1.12 19.76
C PHE A 242 -30.49 -0.87 18.86
N LEU A 243 -30.27 -0.28 17.68
CA LEU A 243 -31.34 0.10 16.75
C LEU A 243 -31.92 -1.06 15.94
N MET A 244 -31.16 -2.13 15.71
CA MET A 244 -31.61 -3.32 14.95
C MET A 244 -31.40 -4.63 15.74
N PRO A 245 -32.20 -4.87 16.80
CA PRO A 245 -32.10 -6.10 17.58
C PRO A 245 -32.59 -7.32 16.77
N GLY A 246 -31.91 -8.47 16.90
CA GLY A 246 -32.30 -9.74 16.27
C GLY A 246 -31.16 -10.43 15.52
N GLN A 247 -31.49 -11.25 14.50
CA GLN A 247 -30.51 -12.03 13.72
C GLN A 247 -29.47 -11.17 12.97
N LEU A 248 -29.79 -9.89 12.73
CA LEU A 248 -28.88 -8.89 12.17
C LEU A 248 -27.82 -8.39 13.16
N ALA A 249 -28.03 -8.56 14.48
CA ALA A 249 -27.07 -8.15 15.51
C ALA A 249 -25.75 -8.94 15.42
N GLY A 250 -25.78 -10.20 14.97
CA GLY A 250 -24.57 -10.99 14.71
C GLY A 250 -23.69 -10.40 13.60
N TRP A 251 -24.29 -9.69 12.63
CA TRP A 251 -23.58 -9.04 11.53
C TRP A 251 -23.03 -7.65 11.88
N ALA A 252 -23.51 -7.02 12.96
CA ALA A 252 -23.00 -5.72 13.40
C ALA A 252 -21.52 -5.79 13.82
N PHE A 253 -21.08 -6.92 14.38
CA PHE A 253 -19.66 -7.17 14.67
C PHE A 253 -18.81 -7.24 13.39
N VAL A 254 -19.33 -7.90 12.34
CA VAL A 254 -18.65 -7.98 11.03
C VAL A 254 -18.56 -6.59 10.40
N LEU A 255 -19.65 -5.81 10.43
CA LEU A 255 -19.64 -4.42 9.96
C LEU A 255 -18.64 -3.57 10.75
N ALA A 256 -18.59 -3.69 12.08
CA ALA A 256 -17.63 -2.97 12.92
C ALA A 256 -16.18 -3.27 12.54
N ILE A 257 -15.84 -4.54 12.27
CA ILE A 257 -14.51 -4.94 11.79
C ILE A 257 -14.21 -4.30 10.44
N VAL A 258 -15.16 -4.33 9.50
CA VAL A 258 -14.96 -3.74 8.17
C VAL A 258 -14.79 -2.23 8.25
N PHE A 259 -15.61 -1.53 9.04
CA PHE A 259 -15.48 -0.09 9.28
C PHE A 259 -14.13 0.26 9.91
N ALA A 260 -13.72 -0.47 10.96
CA ALA A 260 -12.42 -0.26 11.60
C ALA A 260 -11.26 -0.52 10.62
N TRP A 261 -11.37 -1.56 9.78
CA TRP A 261 -10.37 -1.88 8.77
C TRP A 261 -10.30 -0.82 7.67
N ALA A 262 -11.45 -0.34 7.17
CA ALA A 262 -11.51 0.71 6.16
C ALA A 262 -10.91 2.03 6.68
N PHE A 263 -11.23 2.41 7.92
CA PHE A 263 -10.69 3.62 8.54
C PHE A 263 -9.17 3.49 8.77
N LYS A 264 -8.73 2.32 9.25
CA LYS A 264 -7.29 2.00 9.37
C LYS A 264 -6.57 2.16 8.03
N ALA A 265 -7.08 1.55 6.97
CA ALA A 265 -6.46 1.61 5.64
C ALA A 265 -6.48 3.02 5.03
N ALA A 266 -7.57 3.77 5.24
CA ALA A 266 -7.71 5.10 4.68
C ALA A 266 -6.80 6.14 5.34
N PHE A 267 -6.57 6.05 6.66
CA PHE A 267 -5.84 7.07 7.42
C PHE A 267 -4.45 6.64 7.88
N ILE A 268 -4.31 5.45 8.47
CA ILE A 268 -3.06 5.05 9.14
C ILE A 268 -1.94 4.79 8.12
N GLU A 269 -2.27 4.16 7.00
CA GLU A 269 -1.31 3.87 5.93
C GLU A 269 -0.68 5.15 5.32
N PRO A 270 -1.45 6.13 4.82
CA PRO A 270 -0.85 7.36 4.29
C PRO A 270 -0.13 8.18 5.36
N PHE A 271 -0.60 8.17 6.61
CA PHE A 271 0.12 8.80 7.72
C PHE A 271 1.51 8.18 7.90
N ALA A 272 1.59 6.85 7.86
CA ALA A 272 2.86 6.14 7.99
C ALA A 272 3.82 6.44 6.83
N ILE A 273 3.30 6.45 5.60
CA ILE A 273 4.05 6.83 4.41
C ILE A 273 4.59 8.27 4.55
N ALA A 274 3.75 9.23 4.98
CA ALA A 274 4.18 10.61 5.20
C ALA A 274 5.31 10.72 6.23
N CYS A 275 5.21 10.01 7.36
CA CYS A 275 6.26 9.96 8.39
C CYS A 275 7.57 9.39 7.83
N LEU A 276 7.53 8.24 7.15
CA LEU A 276 8.75 7.59 6.65
C LEU A 276 9.36 8.30 5.45
N MET A 277 8.57 8.96 4.61
CA MET A 277 9.09 9.83 3.55
C MET A 277 9.92 10.96 4.14
N GLN A 278 9.46 11.62 5.21
CA GLN A 278 10.26 12.67 5.87
C GLN A 278 11.63 12.13 6.33
N VAL A 279 11.66 10.95 6.94
CA VAL A 279 12.92 10.32 7.39
C VAL A 279 13.80 10.00 6.20
N TYR A 280 13.27 9.29 5.22
CA TYR A 280 14.02 8.80 4.08
C TYR A 280 14.60 9.96 3.27
N PHE A 281 13.77 10.94 2.90
CA PHE A 281 14.15 12.11 2.13
C PHE A 281 15.27 12.92 2.77
N ARG A 282 15.19 13.15 4.09
CA ARG A 282 16.26 13.83 4.84
C ARG A 282 17.53 12.97 4.93
N THR A 283 17.37 11.65 5.11
CA THR A 283 18.50 10.75 5.31
C THR A 283 19.36 10.63 4.05
N ILE A 284 18.74 10.58 2.88
CA ILE A 284 19.46 10.37 1.62
C ILE A 284 20.06 11.65 1.02
N GLU A 285 19.82 12.82 1.61
CA GLU A 285 20.33 14.09 1.10
C GLU A 285 21.86 14.06 0.99
N GLY A 286 22.37 14.33 -0.22
CA GLY A 286 23.80 14.33 -0.52
C GLY A 286 24.47 12.95 -0.55
N GLN A 287 23.73 11.86 -0.34
CA GLN A 287 24.30 10.51 -0.40
C GLN A 287 24.37 9.98 -1.84
N VAL A 288 25.37 9.12 -2.08
CA VAL A 288 25.51 8.33 -3.30
C VAL A 288 25.21 6.86 -2.97
N PRO A 289 24.52 6.11 -3.85
CA PRO A 289 24.31 4.68 -3.66
C PRO A 289 25.63 3.89 -3.52
N ASP A 290 25.74 3.08 -2.48
CA ASP A 290 26.90 2.22 -2.23
C ASP A 290 26.97 1.06 -3.27
N PRO A 291 28.05 0.95 -4.06
CA PRO A 291 28.22 -0.14 -5.03
C PRO A 291 28.20 -1.55 -4.42
N ALA A 292 28.63 -1.70 -3.16
CA ALA A 292 28.59 -2.99 -2.48
C ALA A 292 27.15 -3.43 -2.17
N TRP A 293 26.28 -2.48 -1.80
CA TRP A 293 24.86 -2.76 -1.61
C TRP A 293 24.13 -3.02 -2.92
N ASP A 294 24.46 -2.28 -3.98
CA ASP A 294 23.98 -2.54 -5.34
C ASP A 294 24.27 -3.99 -5.78
N ALA A 295 25.52 -4.42 -5.65
CA ALA A 295 25.92 -5.78 -6.00
C ALA A 295 25.19 -6.84 -5.17
N ARG A 296 25.13 -6.67 -3.84
CA ARG A 296 24.42 -7.60 -2.94
C ARG A 296 22.93 -7.71 -3.28
N LEU A 297 22.28 -6.60 -3.60
CA LEU A 297 20.86 -6.60 -3.98
C LEU A 297 20.63 -7.27 -5.33
N ALA A 298 21.54 -7.06 -6.29
CA ALA A 298 21.48 -7.72 -7.59
C ALA A 298 21.66 -9.23 -7.49
N GLU A 299 22.56 -9.69 -6.62
CA GLU A 299 22.76 -11.12 -6.35
C GLU A 299 21.56 -11.74 -5.61
N ALA A 300 21.01 -11.04 -4.62
CA ALA A 300 19.95 -11.58 -3.77
C ALA A 300 18.53 -11.45 -4.35
N SER A 301 18.32 -10.61 -5.38
CA SER A 301 16.99 -10.36 -5.96
C SER A 301 17.03 -10.27 -7.47
N SER A 302 16.40 -11.26 -8.13
CA SER A 302 16.15 -11.21 -9.57
C SER A 302 15.33 -9.98 -9.98
N LYS A 303 14.44 -9.48 -9.11
CA LYS A 303 13.66 -8.27 -9.36
C LYS A 303 14.49 -6.99 -9.29
N PHE A 304 15.51 -6.95 -8.43
CA PHE A 304 16.48 -5.85 -8.46
C PHE A 304 17.38 -5.93 -9.70
N GLY A 305 17.76 -7.15 -10.12
CA GLY A 305 18.43 -7.38 -11.41
C GLY A 305 17.62 -6.85 -12.59
N GLU A 306 16.34 -7.21 -12.68
CA GLU A 306 15.41 -6.73 -13.72
C GLU A 306 15.26 -5.19 -13.69
N LEU A 307 15.27 -4.59 -12.50
CA LEU A 307 15.24 -3.13 -12.33
C LEU A 307 16.50 -2.46 -12.92
N LYS A 308 17.67 -3.08 -12.72
CA LYS A 308 18.96 -2.65 -13.30
C LYS A 308 18.98 -2.80 -14.82
N ASP A 309 18.48 -3.91 -15.35
CA ASP A 309 18.41 -4.15 -16.79
C ASP A 309 17.50 -3.14 -17.50
N LYS A 310 16.32 -2.85 -16.93
CA LYS A 310 15.41 -1.83 -17.46
C LYS A 310 15.98 -0.42 -17.37
N ALA A 311 16.73 -0.12 -16.31
CA ALA A 311 17.45 1.15 -16.20
C ALA A 311 18.45 1.31 -17.37
N LEU A 312 19.28 0.30 -17.64
CA LEU A 312 20.25 0.30 -18.74
C LEU A 312 19.56 0.40 -20.11
N ALA A 313 18.47 -0.34 -20.34
CA ALA A 313 17.71 -0.30 -21.58
C ALA A 313 17.13 1.11 -21.87
N SER A 314 16.68 1.81 -20.82
CA SER A 314 16.14 3.16 -20.92
C SER A 314 17.22 4.18 -21.36
N PHE A 315 18.48 3.98 -20.94
CA PHE A 315 19.61 4.78 -21.42
C PHE A 315 20.08 4.39 -22.84
N GLY A 316 19.93 3.13 -23.23
CA GLY A 316 20.26 2.64 -24.57
C GLY A 316 19.34 3.19 -25.65
N GLY A 317 18.03 3.31 -25.36
CA GLY A 317 17.04 3.86 -26.28
C GLY A 317 17.22 5.36 -26.59
N SER A 318 17.67 6.16 -25.62
CA SER A 318 17.90 7.61 -25.82
C SER A 318 19.11 7.91 -26.70
N ARG A 319 20.11 7.01 -26.74
CA ARG A 319 21.34 7.13 -27.52
C ARG A 319 21.14 6.92 -29.04
N TRP A 320 20.08 6.21 -29.43
CA TRP A 320 19.78 5.94 -30.86
C TRP A 320 18.73 6.89 -31.45
N GLY A 321 17.92 7.57 -30.62
CA GLY A 321 16.95 8.58 -31.08
C GLY A 321 17.58 9.92 -31.49
N THR A 322 18.81 10.21 -31.08
CA THR A 322 19.54 11.44 -31.42
C THR A 322 20.45 11.30 -32.65
N ALA A 323 20.75 10.07 -33.08
CA ALA A 323 21.58 9.82 -34.27
C ALA A 323 20.80 9.87 -35.61
N GLY A 324 19.47 9.99 -35.56
CA GLY A 324 18.60 10.03 -36.74
C GLY A 324 18.08 11.42 -37.15
N ALA A 325 18.35 12.48 -36.37
CA ALA A 325 17.81 13.82 -36.60
C ALA A 325 18.77 14.79 -37.33
N THR A 326 19.83 14.27 -37.95
CA THR A 326 20.70 15.04 -38.84
C THR A 326 20.98 14.26 -40.12
N ARG A 327 19.98 14.19 -41.00
CA ARG A 327 20.16 14.16 -42.46
C ARG A 327 18.97 14.82 -43.13
#